data_AF-A0A7C7LKD7-F1
#
_entry.id   AF-A0A7C7LKD7-F1
#
_cell.length_a   1.000
_cell.length_b   1.000
_cell.length_c   1.000
_cell.angle_alpha   90.00
_cell.angle_beta   90.00
_cell.angle_gamma   90.00
#
_symmetry.space_group_name_H-M   'P 1'
#
loop_
_entity.id
_entity.type
_entity.pdbx_description
1 polymer ?
#
loop_
_entity_poly.entity_id
_entity_poly.type
_entity_poly.pdbx_seq_one_letter_code
_entity_poly.pdbx_strand_id
1 'polypeptide(L)'
;MLHDVLTISYSDPEAPILFENSLKNTGFAVIKDHAIKADLINRVYDEWNTYFSSDSKMDFIFDEEKQDGYFPYLTENAKGSTSKDLKEFYHIYQWGRIPDIIGSSTMALYNQLTEVASLLLGWIESCAPSD
;
A
#
# COMPACT_ATOMS: atom_id res chain seq x y z
N MET A 1 -29.96 6.97 1.29
CA MET A 1 -29.55 5.56 1.16
C MET A 1 -28.25 5.40 1.92
N LEU A 2 -28.05 4.30 2.64
CA LEU A 2 -26.70 3.97 3.11
C LEU A 2 -25.88 3.59 1.89
N HIS A 3 -24.73 4.24 1.72
CA HIS A 3 -23.72 3.84 0.74
C HIS A 3 -22.70 3.01 1.49
N ASP A 4 -22.91 1.70 1.51
CA ASP A 4 -21.98 0.77 2.16
C ASP A 4 -20.76 0.53 1.25
N VAL A 5 -19.58 0.45 1.85
CA VAL A 5 -18.37 0.03 1.14
C VAL A 5 -18.53 -1.44 0.76
N LEU A 6 -18.51 -1.75 -0.54
CA LEU A 6 -18.74 -3.10 -1.03
C LEU A 6 -17.49 -3.97 -0.84
N THR A 7 -17.73 -5.25 -0.49
CA THR A 7 -16.70 -6.30 -0.53
C THR A 7 -16.89 -7.14 -1.79
N ILE A 8 -15.91 -7.09 -2.69
CA ILE A 8 -15.99 -7.58 -4.05
C ILE A 8 -14.94 -8.67 -4.25
N SER A 9 -15.33 -9.81 -4.81
CA SER A 9 -14.38 -10.87 -5.18
C SER A 9 -13.63 -10.48 -6.44
N TYR A 10 -12.31 -10.64 -6.44
CA TYR A 10 -11.44 -10.34 -7.58
C TYR A 10 -11.81 -11.10 -8.85
N SER A 11 -12.40 -12.29 -8.71
CA SER A 11 -12.82 -13.16 -9.81
C SER A 11 -14.29 -13.03 -10.22
N ASP A 12 -15.04 -12.11 -9.59
CA ASP A 12 -16.45 -11.90 -9.93
C ASP A 12 -16.59 -11.27 -11.33
N PRO A 13 -17.37 -11.83 -12.26
CA PRO A 13 -17.64 -11.22 -13.55
C PRO A 13 -18.25 -9.81 -13.45
N GLU A 14 -18.97 -9.51 -12.36
CA GLU A 14 -19.56 -8.18 -12.11
C GLU A 14 -18.64 -7.27 -11.30
N ALA A 15 -17.41 -7.71 -10.96
CA ALA A 15 -16.46 -6.93 -10.18
C ALA A 15 -16.23 -5.51 -10.72
N PRO A 16 -16.09 -5.25 -12.04
CA PRO A 16 -15.88 -3.90 -12.54
C PRO A 16 -17.01 -2.94 -12.17
N ILE A 17 -18.26 -3.36 -12.36
CA ILE A 17 -19.45 -2.57 -12.08
C ILE A 17 -19.63 -2.36 -10.57
N LEU A 18 -19.43 -3.41 -9.77
CA LEU A 18 -19.51 -3.29 -8.31
C LEU A 18 -18.43 -2.36 -7.75
N PHE A 19 -17.21 -2.46 -8.29
CA PHE A 19 -16.07 -1.65 -7.87
C PHE A 19 -16.28 -0.18 -8.18
N GLU A 20 -16.68 0.13 -9.41
CA GLU A 20 -17.02 1.49 -9.82
C GLU A 20 -18.13 2.09 -8.94
N ASN A 21 -19.19 1.31 -8.67
CA ASN A 21 -20.31 1.79 -7.86
C ASN A 21 -19.86 2.09 -6.43
N SER A 22 -19.06 1.22 -5.82
CA SER A 22 -18.53 1.43 -4.46
C SER A 22 -17.66 2.69 -4.40
N LEU A 23 -16.75 2.85 -5.37
CA LEU A 23 -15.88 4.03 -5.45
C LEU A 23 -16.66 5.32 -5.68
N LYS A 24 -17.62 5.35 -6.61
CA LYS A 24 -18.42 6.56 -6.89
C LYS A 24 -19.21 7.02 -5.67
N ASN A 25 -19.73 6.08 -4.89
CA ASN A 25 -20.63 6.37 -3.79
C ASN A 25 -19.90 6.60 -2.45
N THR A 26 -18.71 6.02 -2.25
CA THR A 26 -18.02 6.04 -0.96
C THR A 26 -16.57 6.52 -1.03
N GLY A 27 -15.97 6.54 -2.21
CA GLY A 27 -14.53 6.72 -2.41
C GLY A 27 -13.69 5.46 -2.14
N PHE A 28 -14.31 4.35 -1.72
CA PHE A 28 -13.62 3.12 -1.30
C PHE A 28 -14.30 1.85 -1.84
N ALA A 29 -13.55 0.75 -1.85
CA ALA A 29 -14.04 -0.59 -2.10
C ALA A 29 -13.11 -1.60 -1.39
N VAL A 30 -13.63 -2.76 -0.99
CA VAL A 30 -12.84 -3.85 -0.43
C VAL A 30 -12.73 -4.96 -1.48
N ILE A 31 -11.51 -5.35 -1.84
CA ILE A 31 -11.24 -6.47 -2.75
C ILE A 31 -10.83 -7.68 -1.92
N LYS A 32 -11.52 -8.81 -2.10
CA LYS A 32 -11.15 -10.13 -1.57
C LYS A 32 -10.78 -11.09 -2.69
N ASP A 33 -10.20 -12.23 -2.33
CA ASP A 33 -9.79 -13.29 -3.27
C ASP A 33 -8.80 -12.80 -4.33
N HIS A 34 -8.01 -11.76 -4.01
CA HIS A 34 -7.01 -11.18 -4.90
C HIS A 34 -5.84 -12.14 -5.19
N ALA A 35 -5.15 -11.93 -6.30
CA ALA A 35 -4.07 -12.81 -6.77
C ALA A 35 -2.81 -12.83 -5.88
N ILE A 36 -2.66 -11.86 -4.96
CA ILE A 36 -1.49 -11.78 -4.06
C ILE A 36 -1.57 -12.89 -3.01
N LYS A 37 -0.54 -13.74 -2.97
CA LYS A 37 -0.47 -14.86 -2.01
C LYS A 37 -0.25 -14.36 -0.59
N ALA A 38 -1.04 -14.88 0.35
CA ALA A 38 -0.90 -14.56 1.77
C ALA A 38 0.52 -14.80 2.32
N ASP A 39 1.19 -15.87 1.87
CA ASP A 39 2.58 -16.16 2.28
C ASP A 39 3.58 -15.07 1.88
N LEU A 40 3.36 -14.40 0.75
CA LEU A 40 4.20 -13.27 0.33
C LEU A 40 3.99 -12.08 1.26
N ILE A 41 2.73 -11.77 1.57
CA ILE A 41 2.37 -10.69 2.50
C ILE A 41 2.99 -10.97 3.88
N ASN A 42 2.80 -12.17 4.42
CA ASN A 42 3.34 -12.58 5.71
C ASN A 42 4.86 -12.45 5.76
N ARG A 43 5.57 -12.90 4.70
CA ARG A 43 7.03 -12.73 4.62
C ARG A 43 7.46 -11.27 4.64
N VAL A 44 6.76 -10.40 3.92
CA VAL A 44 7.05 -8.95 3.95
C VAL A 44 6.83 -8.40 5.36
N TYR A 45 5.75 -8.78 6.04
CA TYR A 45 5.52 -8.41 7.44
C TYR A 45 6.67 -8.87 8.35
N ASP A 46 7.13 -10.11 8.22
CA ASP A 46 8.20 -10.68 9.04
C ASP A 46 9.55 -9.96 8.82
N GLU A 47 9.91 -9.71 7.55
CA GLU A 47 11.14 -9.00 7.17
C GLU A 47 11.14 -7.57 7.73
N TRP A 48 10.05 -6.83 7.56
CA TRP A 48 9.92 -5.47 8.07
C TRP A 48 9.84 -5.40 9.59
N ASN A 49 9.14 -6.34 10.23
CA ASN A 49 9.11 -6.42 11.70
C ASN A 49 10.51 -6.64 12.27
N THR A 50 11.31 -7.49 11.63
CA THR A 50 12.72 -7.71 12.00
C THR A 50 13.54 -6.43 11.84
N TYR A 51 13.38 -5.72 10.71
CA TYR A 51 14.08 -4.45 10.47
C TYR A 51 13.70 -3.35 11.48
N PHE A 52 12.41 -3.11 11.73
CA PHE A 52 11.97 -2.09 12.68
C PHE A 52 12.32 -2.41 14.13
N SER A 53 12.52 -3.70 14.46
CA SER A 53 13.01 -4.14 15.77
C SER A 53 14.53 -4.02 15.94
N SER A 54 15.26 -3.67 14.88
CA SER A 54 16.72 -3.57 14.87
C SER A 54 17.18 -2.11 14.99
N ASP A 55 18.33 -1.89 15.63
CA ASP A 55 19.00 -0.58 15.66
C ASP A 55 19.55 -0.18 14.28
N SER A 56 19.75 -1.14 13.37
CA SER A 56 20.23 -0.91 12.00
C SER A 56 19.29 -0.01 11.17
N LYS A 57 18.05 0.22 11.64
CA LYS A 57 17.14 1.16 10.97
C LYS A 57 17.68 2.58 10.93
N MET A 58 18.49 2.96 11.92
CA MET A 58 19.12 4.28 12.00
C MET A 58 20.18 4.51 10.90
N ASP A 59 20.67 3.47 10.24
CA ASP A 59 21.61 3.61 9.12
C ASP A 59 20.92 4.04 7.81
N PHE A 60 19.59 4.05 7.80
CA PHE A 60 18.78 4.32 6.62
C PHE A 60 17.86 5.54 6.79
N ILE A 61 18.21 6.51 7.64
CA ILE A 61 17.45 7.76 7.77
C ILE A 61 17.15 8.34 6.37
N PHE A 62 15.90 8.78 6.20
CA PHE A 62 15.39 9.28 4.93
C PHE A 62 16.26 10.40 4.35
N ASP A 63 16.35 10.45 3.03
CA ASP A 63 16.99 11.53 2.30
C ASP A 63 16.02 12.72 2.20
N GLU A 64 16.43 13.94 2.58
CA GLU A 64 15.52 15.10 2.60
C GLU A 64 15.06 15.53 1.20
N GLU A 65 15.82 15.24 0.14
CA GLU A 65 15.45 15.60 -1.23
C GLU A 65 14.68 14.46 -1.90
N LYS A 66 15.20 13.23 -1.80
CA LYS A 66 14.63 12.06 -2.48
C LYS A 66 13.47 11.45 -1.69
N GLN A 67 13.43 11.64 -0.38
CA GLN A 67 12.41 11.10 0.53
C GLN A 67 12.39 9.57 0.62
N ASP A 68 13.41 8.86 0.13
CA ASP A 68 13.59 7.42 0.32
C ASP A 68 14.29 7.13 1.64
N GLY A 69 13.86 6.09 2.35
CA GLY A 69 14.48 5.67 3.62
C GLY A 69 13.51 5.65 4.80
N TYR A 70 14.10 5.48 5.98
CA TYR A 70 13.47 5.35 7.27
C TYR A 70 13.12 6.72 7.88
N PHE A 71 11.87 6.86 8.30
CA PHE A 71 11.34 8.00 9.04
C PHE A 71 11.13 7.59 10.50
N PRO A 72 11.98 8.08 11.42
CA PRO A 72 11.88 7.75 12.82
C PRO A 72 10.56 8.23 13.46
N TYR A 73 10.20 7.56 14.54
CA TYR A 73 9.19 8.03 15.48
C TYR A 73 9.35 9.52 15.77
N LEU A 74 8.22 10.23 15.87
CA LEU A 74 8.18 11.61 16.35
C LEU A 74 8.89 12.64 15.44
N THR A 75 9.08 12.31 14.15
CA THR A 75 9.63 13.24 13.14
C THR A 75 8.54 14.07 12.46
N GLU A 76 7.31 13.55 12.33
CA GLU A 76 6.19 14.24 11.71
C GLU A 76 5.20 14.81 12.75
N ASN A 77 4.83 16.08 12.61
CA ASN A 77 3.74 16.69 13.38
C ASN A 77 2.42 16.50 12.61
N ALA A 78 1.45 15.79 13.18
CA ALA A 78 0.10 15.77 12.61
C ALA A 78 -0.46 17.20 12.56
N LYS A 79 -1.00 17.61 11.40
CA LYS A 79 -1.47 18.99 11.17
C LYS A 79 -2.51 19.39 12.23
N GLY A 80 -2.15 20.35 13.09
CA GLY A 80 -3.01 20.86 14.16
C GLY A 80 -2.89 20.14 15.51
N SER A 81 -2.00 19.14 15.65
CA SER A 81 -1.72 18.45 16.90
C SER A 81 -0.43 18.99 17.55
N THR A 82 -0.46 19.22 18.86
CA THR A 82 0.74 19.46 19.68
C THR A 82 1.51 18.18 19.99
N SER A 83 0.87 17.03 19.79
CA SER A 83 1.46 15.70 20.01
C SER A 83 1.98 15.15 18.69
N LYS A 84 3.23 14.69 18.73
CA LYS A 84 3.93 14.09 17.61
C LYS A 84 3.33 12.72 17.25
N ASP A 85 3.43 12.33 15.99
CA ASP A 85 2.83 11.08 15.53
C ASP A 85 3.53 9.85 16.11
N LEU A 86 2.73 8.88 16.57
CA LEU A 86 3.18 7.64 17.19
C LEU A 86 3.38 6.55 16.13
N LYS A 87 4.11 6.89 15.07
CA LYS A 87 4.48 5.95 14.00
C LYS A 87 5.91 6.18 13.54
N GLU A 88 6.54 5.07 13.15
CA GLU A 88 7.72 5.05 12.31
C GLU A 88 7.34 4.39 10.98
N PHE A 89 8.02 4.75 9.89
CA PHE A 89 7.74 4.16 8.58
C PHE A 89 8.99 4.21 7.69
N TYR A 90 8.92 3.53 6.55
CA TYR A 90 9.98 3.52 5.54
C TYR A 90 9.37 3.76 4.17
N HIS A 91 9.96 4.66 3.38
CA HIS A 91 9.56 4.87 1.99
C HIS A 91 10.40 4.03 1.04
N ILE A 92 9.72 3.15 0.30
CA ILE A 92 10.31 2.31 -0.74
C ILE A 92 9.96 2.88 -2.11
N TYR A 93 11.00 3.09 -2.92
CA TYR A 93 10.90 3.40 -4.33
C TYR A 93 11.74 2.40 -5.12
N GLN A 94 11.37 2.14 -6.38
CA GLN A 94 12.14 1.23 -7.26
C GLN A 94 13.61 1.65 -7.43
N TRP A 95 13.89 2.95 -7.31
CA TRP A 95 15.23 3.54 -7.38
C TRP A 95 15.86 3.82 -6.00
N GLY A 96 15.10 3.62 -4.92
CA GLY A 96 15.47 4.02 -3.56
C GLY A 96 16.34 3.01 -2.83
N ARG A 97 16.85 3.41 -1.66
CA ARG A 97 17.62 2.54 -0.78
C ARG A 97 16.71 1.50 -0.11
N ILE A 98 17.15 0.24 -0.11
CA ILE A 98 16.49 -0.85 0.60
C ILE A 98 17.53 -1.51 1.52
N PRO A 99 17.24 -1.73 2.81
CA PRO A 99 18.17 -2.39 3.72
C PRO A 99 18.45 -3.83 3.30
N ASP A 100 19.68 -4.31 3.45
CA ASP A 100 20.09 -5.67 3.06
C ASP A 100 19.30 -6.78 3.78
N ILE A 101 18.76 -6.49 4.96
CA ILE A 101 17.91 -7.43 5.72
C ILE A 101 16.52 -7.60 5.09
N ILE A 102 16.08 -6.65 4.26
CA ILE A 102 14.84 -6.77 3.49
C ILE A 102 15.16 -7.56 2.22
N GLY A 103 14.57 -8.74 2.12
CA GLY A 103 14.78 -9.63 0.99
C GLY A 103 14.08 -9.14 -0.29
N SER A 104 14.09 -9.98 -1.32
CA SER A 104 13.38 -9.68 -2.57
C SER A 104 11.85 -9.66 -2.44
N SER A 105 11.30 -10.02 -1.27
CA SER A 105 9.86 -10.17 -1.04
C SER A 105 9.11 -8.84 -1.17
N THR A 106 9.69 -7.74 -0.68
CA THR A 106 9.10 -6.41 -0.73
C THR A 106 8.90 -5.95 -2.17
N MET A 107 9.92 -6.12 -3.02
CA MET A 107 9.81 -5.74 -4.44
C MET A 107 8.90 -6.69 -5.23
N ALA A 108 8.84 -7.97 -4.86
CA ALA A 108 7.87 -8.90 -5.43
C ALA A 108 6.43 -8.48 -5.09
N LEU A 109 6.16 -8.08 -3.84
CA LEU A 109 4.85 -7.57 -3.42
C LEU A 109 4.52 -6.24 -4.12
N TYR A 110 5.48 -5.32 -4.22
CA TYR A 110 5.32 -4.06 -4.96
C TYR A 110 4.83 -4.30 -6.39
N ASN A 111 5.47 -5.23 -7.11
CA ASN A 111 5.11 -5.52 -8.50
C ASN A 111 3.70 -6.12 -8.59
N GLN A 112 3.35 -7.07 -7.71
CA GLN A 112 1.99 -7.67 -7.72
C GLN A 112 0.91 -6.66 -7.31
N LEU A 113 1.19 -5.76 -6.36
CA LEU A 113 0.28 -4.65 -6.02
C LEU A 113 0.08 -3.71 -7.20
N THR A 114 1.15 -3.45 -7.97
CA THR A 114 1.07 -2.65 -9.20
C THR A 114 0.19 -3.32 -10.24
N GLU A 115 0.33 -4.63 -10.45
CA GLU A 115 -0.52 -5.41 -11.37
C GLU A 115 -2.00 -5.37 -10.96
N VAL A 116 -2.28 -5.55 -9.66
CA VAL A 116 -3.64 -5.42 -9.12
C VAL A 116 -4.18 -4.00 -9.36
N ALA A 117 -3.40 -2.96 -9.05
CA ALA A 117 -3.81 -1.58 -9.28
C ALA A 117 -4.10 -1.28 -10.75
N SER A 118 -3.27 -1.78 -11.67
CA SER A 118 -3.51 -1.65 -13.13
C SER A 118 -4.82 -2.31 -13.55
N LEU A 119 -5.14 -3.50 -13.03
CA LEU A 119 -6.44 -4.14 -13.31
C LEU A 119 -7.60 -3.29 -12.80
N LEU A 120 -7.52 -2.80 -11.55
CA LEU A 120 -8.59 -1.99 -10.94
C LEU A 120 -8.80 -0.67 -11.68
N LEU A 121 -7.74 -0.04 -12.18
CA LEU A 121 -7.86 1.13 -13.06
C LEU A 121 -8.54 0.77 -14.39
N GLY A 122 -8.23 -0.39 -14.97
CA GLY A 122 -8.92 -0.90 -16.15
C GLY A 122 -10.42 -1.15 -15.92
N TRP A 123 -10.81 -1.60 -14.72
CA TRP A 123 -12.21 -1.70 -14.34
C TRP A 123 -12.91 -0.34 -14.33
N ILE A 124 -12.29 0.68 -13.73
CA ILE A 124 -12.82 2.05 -13.72
C ILE A 124 -12.97 2.57 -15.16
N GLU A 125 -11.95 2.41 -16.00
CA GLU A 125 -11.97 2.84 -17.40
C GLU A 125 -13.09 2.15 -18.19
N SER A 126 -13.30 0.85 -17.99
CA SER A 126 -14.36 0.10 -18.68
C SER A 126 -15.79 0.55 -18.33
N CYS A 127 -15.96 1.23 -17.19
CA CYS A 127 -17.23 1.79 -16.73
C CYS A 127 -17.32 3.31 -16.92
N ALA A 128 -16.28 3.95 -17.45
CA ALA A 128 -16.29 5.38 -17.74
C ALA A 128 -17.22 5.67 -18.94
N PRO A 129 -17.91 6.83 -18.97
CA PRO A 129 -18.66 7.25 -20.14
C PRO A 129 -17.77 7.34 -21.37
N SER A 130 -18.28 6.95 -22.54
CA SER A 130 -17.67 7.31 -23.81
C SER A 130 -17.71 8.83 -23.98
N ASP A 131 -16.62 9.41 -24.50
CA ASP A 131 -16.57 10.83 -24.89
C ASP A 131 -17.70 11.24 -25.86
#